data_AF-A0A0A3JBJ3-F1
#
_entry.id   AF-A0A0A3JBJ3-F1
#
_cell.length_a   1.000
_cell.length_b   1.000
_cell.length_c   1.000
_cell.angle_alpha   90.00
_cell.angle_beta   90.00
_cell.angle_gamma   90.00
#
_symmetry.space_group_name_H-M   'P 1'
#
loop_
_entity.id
_entity.type
_entity.pdbx_description
1 polymer ?
#
loop_
_entity_poly.entity_id
_entity_poly.type
_entity_poly.pdbx_seq_one_letter_code
_entity_poly.pdbx_strand_id
1 'polypeptide(L)'
;MKKQLIGLGLVALAALLALQMYHYKAERELKKEIGRAYHVNMVNISIAFEGLEYERLKEMETDNSTYTSLNKLYFTLMYTDFQTFKGQPEIKSLLSDISNLLSVYKSKGELTEEQQAAFNSNVRKVKFLINDFEDILGTEIDWYYAFMEPNEKIQSRVKERLVMDF
;
A
#
# COMPACT_ATOMS: atom_id res chain seq x y z
N MET A 1 48.52 13.94 32.27
CA MET A 1 47.11 14.38 32.31
C MET A 1 46.52 14.76 30.94
N LYS A 2 47.02 15.76 30.19
CA LYS A 2 46.38 16.19 28.92
C LYS A 2 46.22 15.09 27.86
N LYS A 3 47.22 14.19 27.69
CA LYS A 3 47.16 13.09 26.70
C LYS A 3 46.12 12.00 27.05
N GLN A 4 45.90 11.73 28.33
CA GLN A 4 44.88 10.76 28.79
C GLN A 4 43.46 11.32 28.60
N LEU A 5 43.26 12.62 28.84
CA LEU A 5 41.98 13.30 28.57
C LEU A 5 41.66 13.33 27.06
N ILE A 6 42.66 13.58 26.21
CA ILE A 6 42.50 13.51 24.75
C ILE A 6 42.19 12.08 24.29
N GLY A 7 42.87 11.07 24.84
CA GLY A 7 42.60 9.66 24.54
C GLY A 7 41.20 9.22 24.95
N LEU A 8 40.73 9.60 26.15
CA LEU A 8 39.37 9.33 26.61
C LEU A 8 38.32 10.06 25.75
N GLY A 9 38.60 11.29 25.32
CA GLY A 9 37.72 12.02 24.40
C GLY A 9 37.58 11.34 23.04
N LEU A 10 38.67 10.80 22.49
CA LEU A 10 38.64 10.06 21.22
C LEU A 10 37.88 8.73 21.33
N VAL A 11 38.03 8.00 22.45
CA VAL A 11 37.26 6.77 22.70
C VAL A 11 35.77 7.07 22.84
N ALA A 12 35.40 8.14 23.55
CA ALA A 12 34.01 8.57 23.68
C ALA A 12 33.40 8.96 22.32
N LEU A 13 34.16 9.70 21.49
CA LEU A 13 33.73 10.06 20.13
C LEU A 13 33.53 8.81 19.25
N ALA A 14 34.47 7.85 19.29
CA ALA A 14 34.35 6.61 18.57
C ALA A 14 33.12 5.79 19.01
N ALA A 15 32.83 5.75 20.31
CA ALA A 15 31.64 5.09 20.84
C ALA A 15 30.34 5.77 20.39
N LEU A 16 30.30 7.10 20.36
CA LEU A 16 29.16 7.87 19.86
C LEU A 16 28.91 7.62 18.37
N LEU A 17 29.98 7.62 17.55
CA LEU A 17 29.88 7.31 16.12
C LEU A 17 29.40 5.87 15.90
N ALA A 18 29.88 4.91 16.68
CA ALA A 18 29.42 3.52 16.62
C ALA A 18 27.93 3.38 16.97
N LEU A 19 27.47 4.06 18.02
CA LEU A 19 26.06 4.10 18.42
C LEU A 19 25.18 4.74 17.33
N GLN A 20 25.65 5.82 16.70
CA GLN A 20 24.93 6.48 15.62
C GLN A 20 24.84 5.57 14.38
N MET A 21 25.92 4.89 14.01
CA MET A 21 25.91 3.91 12.92
C MET A 21 24.96 2.74 13.21
N TYR A 22 24.94 2.25 14.44
CA TYR A 22 24.00 1.19 14.86
C TYR A 22 22.55 1.66 14.73
N HIS A 23 22.21 2.84 15.25
CA HIS A 23 20.87 3.41 15.13
C HIS A 23 20.47 3.62 13.67
N TYR A 24 21.34 4.20 12.85
CA TYR A 24 21.08 4.40 11.42
C TYR A 24 20.81 3.08 10.70
N LYS A 25 21.58 2.03 11.00
CA LYS A 25 21.35 0.71 10.44
C LYS A 25 20.01 0.13 10.91
N ALA A 26 19.69 0.21 12.20
CA ALA A 26 18.43 -0.29 12.75
C ALA A 26 17.22 0.44 12.14
N GLU A 27 17.29 1.76 12.02
CA GLU A 27 16.25 2.57 11.38
C GLU A 27 16.07 2.18 9.91
N ARG A 28 17.17 2.01 9.17
CA ARG A 28 17.11 1.61 7.76
C ARG A 28 16.49 0.22 7.57
N GLU A 29 16.82 -0.74 8.42
CA GLU A 29 16.22 -2.08 8.37
C GLU A 29 14.73 -2.04 8.74
N LEU A 30 14.34 -1.24 9.74
CA LEU A 30 12.92 -1.04 10.07
C LEU A 30 12.15 -0.43 8.90
N LYS A 31 12.72 0.58 8.21
CA LYS A 31 12.11 1.16 7.00
C LYS A 31 11.94 0.12 5.89
N LYS A 32 12.94 -0.73 5.66
CA LYS A 32 12.83 -1.85 4.70
C LYS A 32 11.71 -2.82 5.08
N GLU A 33 11.60 -3.19 6.36
CA GLU A 33 10.57 -4.12 6.82
C GLU A 33 9.16 -3.53 6.62
N ILE A 34 8.97 -2.26 6.99
CA ILE A 34 7.71 -1.55 6.75
C ILE A 34 7.42 -1.43 5.25
N GLY A 35 8.42 -1.06 4.45
CA GLY A 35 8.27 -0.95 3.00
C GLY A 35 7.95 -2.29 2.32
N ARG A 36 8.56 -3.39 2.78
CA ARG A 36 8.18 -4.74 2.36
C ARG A 36 6.73 -5.06 2.71
N ALA A 37 6.27 -4.67 3.90
CA ALA A 37 4.88 -4.87 4.28
C ALA A 37 3.91 -4.12 3.36
N TYR A 38 4.23 -2.87 2.98
CA TYR A 38 3.45 -2.12 1.99
C TYR A 38 3.43 -2.82 0.63
N HIS A 39 4.59 -3.25 0.14
CA HIS A 39 4.70 -3.99 -1.13
C HIS A 39 3.84 -5.25 -1.13
N VAL A 40 4.03 -6.13 -0.13
CA VAL A 40 3.26 -7.37 0.01
C VAL A 40 1.76 -7.10 0.11
N ASN A 41 1.35 -6.06 0.83
CA ASN A 41 -0.07 -5.72 0.94
C ASN A 41 -0.65 -5.28 -0.41
N MET A 42 0.06 -4.42 -1.15
CA MET A 42 -0.37 -3.99 -2.49
C MET A 42 -0.47 -5.16 -3.47
N VAL A 43 0.52 -6.05 -3.49
CA VAL A 43 0.46 -7.27 -4.32
C VAL A 43 -0.73 -8.14 -3.93
N ASN A 44 -0.98 -8.35 -2.64
CA ASN A 44 -2.13 -9.13 -2.17
C ASN A 44 -3.47 -8.51 -2.58
N ILE A 45 -3.60 -7.19 -2.55
CA ILE A 45 -4.78 -6.47 -3.03
C ILE A 45 -4.96 -6.68 -4.53
N SER A 46 -3.89 -6.52 -5.31
CA SER A 46 -3.94 -6.70 -6.78
C SER A 46 -4.39 -8.11 -7.16
N ILE A 47 -3.86 -9.14 -6.49
CA ILE A 47 -4.26 -10.54 -6.68
C ILE A 47 -5.73 -10.74 -6.26
N ALA A 48 -6.15 -10.18 -5.12
CA ALA A 48 -7.53 -10.31 -4.66
C ALA A 48 -8.54 -9.60 -5.58
N PHE A 49 -8.09 -8.66 -6.40
CA PHE A 49 -8.87 -7.95 -7.39
C PHE A 49 -8.95 -8.66 -8.74
N GLU A 50 -8.18 -9.72 -8.96
CA GLU A 50 -8.17 -10.42 -10.25
C GLU A 50 -9.55 -11.01 -10.59
N GLY A 51 -10.05 -10.69 -11.79
CA GLY A 51 -11.39 -11.06 -12.25
C GLY A 51 -12.50 -10.11 -11.79
N LEU A 52 -12.32 -9.40 -10.67
CA LEU A 52 -13.30 -8.44 -10.14
C LEU A 52 -13.44 -7.18 -11.01
N GLU A 53 -12.55 -6.96 -11.97
CA GLU A 53 -12.56 -5.78 -12.86
C GLU A 53 -13.52 -5.89 -14.06
N TYR A 54 -14.13 -7.07 -14.28
CA TYR A 54 -14.99 -7.34 -15.45
C TYR A 54 -16.31 -8.03 -15.12
N GLU A 55 -16.38 -8.87 -14.08
CA GLU A 55 -17.61 -9.60 -13.78
C GLU A 55 -18.46 -8.89 -12.72
N ARG A 56 -19.76 -9.20 -12.70
CA ARG A 56 -20.66 -8.70 -11.67
C ARG A 56 -20.47 -9.51 -10.39
N LEU A 57 -20.48 -8.85 -9.22
CA LEU A 57 -20.28 -9.54 -7.93
C LEU A 57 -21.30 -10.67 -7.69
N LYS A 58 -22.53 -10.50 -8.18
CA LYS A 58 -23.61 -11.49 -8.09
C LYS A 58 -23.33 -12.76 -8.91
N GLU A 59 -22.62 -12.64 -10.03
CA GLU A 59 -22.27 -13.77 -10.88
C GLU A 59 -21.16 -14.60 -10.22
N MET A 60 -20.27 -13.92 -9.50
CA MET A 60 -19.16 -14.51 -8.76
C MET A 60 -19.60 -15.37 -7.57
N GLU A 61 -20.71 -15.06 -6.89
CA GLU A 61 -21.19 -15.87 -5.74
C GLU A 61 -21.69 -17.27 -6.12
N THR A 62 -21.91 -17.55 -7.41
CA THR A 62 -22.30 -18.89 -7.86
C THR A 62 -21.16 -19.90 -7.78
N ASP A 63 -19.92 -19.43 -7.65
CA ASP A 63 -18.73 -20.25 -7.39
C ASP A 63 -18.26 -20.09 -5.93
N ASN A 64 -18.21 -21.22 -5.21
CA ASN A 64 -17.88 -21.30 -3.80
C ASN A 64 -16.46 -20.80 -3.48
N SER A 65 -15.51 -20.94 -4.44
CA SER A 65 -14.17 -20.35 -4.29
C SER A 65 -14.20 -18.83 -4.30
N THR A 66 -15.10 -18.23 -5.08
CA THR A 66 -15.12 -16.79 -5.32
C THR A 66 -15.85 -16.04 -4.22
N TYR A 67 -16.90 -16.62 -3.61
CA TYR A 67 -17.51 -16.10 -2.37
C TYR A 67 -16.50 -15.97 -1.23
N THR A 68 -15.63 -16.97 -1.06
CA THR A 68 -14.55 -16.95 -0.07
C THR A 68 -13.54 -15.83 -0.37
N SER A 69 -13.24 -15.61 -1.65
CA SER A 69 -12.37 -14.52 -2.11
C SER A 69 -12.93 -13.13 -1.83
N LEU A 70 -14.23 -12.90 -1.99
CA LEU A 70 -14.86 -11.61 -1.71
C LEU A 70 -14.84 -11.25 -0.22
N ASN A 71 -15.11 -12.22 0.65
CA ASN A 71 -15.01 -12.01 2.09
C ASN A 71 -13.57 -11.75 2.54
N LYS A 72 -12.61 -12.51 1.98
CA LYS A 72 -11.18 -12.30 2.24
C LYS A 72 -10.75 -10.90 1.80
N LEU A 73 -11.16 -10.47 0.60
CA LEU A 73 -10.89 -9.13 0.10
C LEU A 73 -11.45 -8.06 1.02
N TYR A 74 -12.70 -8.18 1.48
CA TYR A 74 -13.31 -7.24 2.41
C TYR A 74 -12.45 -7.06 3.68
N PHE A 75 -12.00 -8.16 4.30
CA PHE A 75 -11.14 -8.09 5.48
C PHE A 75 -9.74 -7.54 5.16
N THR A 76 -9.16 -7.91 4.02
CA THR A 76 -7.88 -7.35 3.56
C THR A 76 -7.96 -5.84 3.37
N LEU A 77 -9.03 -5.33 2.76
CA LEU A 77 -9.25 -3.90 2.56
C LEU A 77 -9.47 -3.16 3.89
N MET A 78 -10.26 -3.72 4.81
CA MET A 78 -10.41 -3.13 6.14
C MET A 78 -9.07 -3.05 6.90
N TYR A 79 -8.26 -4.11 6.83
CA TYR A 79 -6.94 -4.11 7.46
C TYR A 79 -5.98 -3.11 6.80
N THR A 80 -6.06 -2.99 5.48
CA THR A 80 -5.27 -2.06 4.67
C THR A 80 -5.60 -0.60 4.99
N ASP A 81 -6.87 -0.25 5.12
CA ASP A 81 -7.29 1.11 5.51
C ASP A 81 -6.76 1.47 6.92
N PHE A 82 -6.73 0.50 7.83
CA PHE A 82 -6.12 0.66 9.16
C PHE A 82 -4.61 0.91 9.10
N GLN A 83 -3.88 0.37 8.12
CA GLN A 83 -2.43 0.57 7.99
C GLN A 83 -2.00 1.93 7.43
N THR A 84 -2.94 2.87 7.25
CA THR A 84 -2.70 4.28 6.88
C THR A 84 -1.80 4.47 5.66
N PHE A 85 -2.41 4.49 4.48
CA PHE A 85 -1.85 4.99 3.21
C PHE A 85 -1.72 6.52 3.20
N LYS A 86 -1.09 7.12 4.23
CA LYS A 86 -1.03 8.59 4.36
C LYS A 86 -0.32 9.25 3.19
N GLY A 87 0.69 8.59 2.62
CA GLY A 87 1.45 9.09 1.46
C GLY A 87 0.74 8.99 0.12
N GLN A 88 -0.35 8.21 0.00
CA GLN A 88 -1.05 7.94 -1.26
C GLN A 88 -2.57 8.14 -1.13
N PRO A 89 -3.06 9.39 -1.09
CA PRO A 89 -4.46 9.69 -0.82
C PRO A 89 -5.40 9.20 -1.94
N GLU A 90 -4.97 9.19 -3.20
CA GLU A 90 -5.77 8.71 -4.32
C GLU A 90 -6.05 7.22 -4.22
N ILE A 91 -5.02 6.40 -3.94
CA ILE A 91 -5.18 4.95 -3.73
C ILE A 91 -6.06 4.71 -2.51
N LYS A 92 -5.83 5.44 -1.42
CA LYS A 92 -6.67 5.34 -0.23
C LYS A 92 -8.14 5.62 -0.54
N SER A 93 -8.43 6.67 -1.32
CA SER A 93 -9.80 7.00 -1.71
C SER A 93 -10.44 5.87 -2.52
N LEU A 94 -9.75 5.36 -3.54
CA LEU A 94 -10.26 4.27 -4.37
C LEU A 94 -10.52 3.00 -3.55
N LEU A 95 -9.60 2.61 -2.68
CA LEU A 95 -9.77 1.45 -1.79
C LEU A 95 -10.94 1.63 -0.82
N SER A 96 -11.14 2.84 -0.29
CA SER A 96 -12.29 3.19 0.55
C SER A 96 -13.60 3.04 -0.22
N ASP A 97 -13.68 3.55 -1.45
CA ASP A 97 -14.87 3.43 -2.29
C ASP A 97 -15.20 1.96 -2.61
N ILE A 98 -14.19 1.15 -2.93
CA ILE A 98 -14.33 -0.30 -3.15
C ILE A 98 -14.85 -0.98 -1.88
N SER A 99 -14.27 -0.67 -0.72
CA SER A 99 -14.71 -1.22 0.58
C SER A 99 -16.17 -0.86 0.90
N ASN A 100 -16.56 0.40 0.65
CA ASN A 100 -17.92 0.87 0.84
C ASN A 100 -18.91 0.13 -0.07
N LEU A 101 -18.57 -0.06 -1.34
CA LEU A 101 -19.39 -0.80 -2.30
C LEU A 101 -19.51 -2.28 -1.92
N LEU A 102 -18.41 -2.92 -1.46
CA LEU A 102 -18.48 -4.29 -0.92
C LEU A 102 -19.38 -4.39 0.31
N SER A 103 -19.37 -3.38 1.19
CA SER A 103 -20.26 -3.32 2.35
C SER A 103 -21.73 -3.20 1.94
N VAL A 104 -22.03 -2.36 0.94
CA VAL A 104 -23.38 -2.26 0.34
C VAL A 104 -23.79 -3.61 -0.25
N TYR A 105 -22.92 -4.26 -1.01
CA TYR A 105 -23.19 -5.59 -1.56
C TYR A 105 -23.48 -6.62 -0.47
N LYS A 106 -22.64 -6.70 0.58
CA LYS A 106 -22.84 -7.65 1.69
C LYS A 106 -24.13 -7.40 2.48
N SER A 107 -24.60 -6.16 2.55
CA SER A 107 -25.83 -5.83 3.28
C SER A 107 -27.10 -6.03 2.45
N LYS A 108 -27.03 -5.83 1.12
CA LYS A 108 -28.21 -5.88 0.23
C LYS A 108 -28.26 -7.11 -0.68
N GLY A 109 -27.16 -7.83 -0.83
CA GLY A 109 -26.99 -8.96 -1.75
C GLY A 109 -26.82 -8.55 -3.21
N GLU A 110 -26.86 -7.25 -3.53
CA GLU A 110 -26.67 -6.75 -4.90
C GLU A 110 -26.21 -5.28 -4.92
N LEU A 111 -25.58 -4.91 -6.04
CA LEU A 111 -25.26 -3.53 -6.42
C LEU A 111 -26.15 -3.11 -7.58
N THR A 112 -26.50 -1.82 -7.66
CA THR A 112 -27.08 -1.26 -8.90
C THR A 112 -26.07 -1.32 -10.04
N GLU A 113 -26.51 -1.19 -11.29
CA GLU A 113 -25.59 -1.22 -12.44
C GLU A 113 -24.54 -0.10 -12.37
N GLU A 114 -24.95 1.10 -11.91
CA GLU A 114 -24.04 2.22 -11.69
C GLU A 114 -23.00 1.92 -10.58
N GLN A 115 -23.45 1.32 -9.47
CA GLN A 115 -22.56 0.93 -8.37
C GLN A 115 -21.59 -0.17 -8.78
N GLN A 116 -22.06 -1.15 -9.55
CA GLN A 116 -21.23 -2.23 -10.09
C GLN A 116 -20.19 -1.65 -11.05
N ALA A 117 -20.58 -0.77 -11.98
CA ALA A 117 -19.65 -0.11 -12.88
C ALA A 117 -18.60 0.73 -12.13
N ALA A 118 -18.99 1.46 -11.09
CA ALA A 118 -18.08 2.20 -10.21
C ALA A 118 -17.11 1.25 -9.48
N PHE A 119 -17.60 0.11 -8.96
CA PHE A 119 -16.78 -0.91 -8.34
C PHE A 119 -15.74 -1.47 -9.31
N ASN A 120 -16.16 -1.96 -10.49
CA ASN A 120 -15.24 -2.51 -11.48
C ASN A 120 -14.20 -1.47 -11.95
N SER A 121 -14.63 -0.21 -12.14
CA SER A 121 -13.75 0.90 -12.52
C SER A 121 -12.70 1.20 -11.45
N ASN A 122 -13.10 1.30 -10.19
CA ASN A 122 -12.18 1.56 -9.08
C ASN A 122 -11.19 0.41 -8.89
N VAL A 123 -11.64 -0.84 -8.99
CA VAL A 123 -10.77 -2.03 -8.97
C VAL A 123 -9.71 -1.94 -10.08
N ARG A 124 -10.13 -1.62 -11.31
CA ARG A 124 -9.21 -1.50 -12.46
C ARG A 124 -8.18 -0.38 -12.25
N LYS A 125 -8.61 0.77 -11.74
CA LYS A 125 -7.71 1.89 -11.39
C LYS A 125 -6.67 1.48 -10.37
N VAL A 126 -7.07 0.80 -9.30
CA VAL A 126 -6.12 0.37 -8.26
C VAL A 126 -5.13 -0.67 -8.80
N LYS A 127 -5.59 -1.68 -9.54
CA LYS A 127 -4.66 -2.66 -10.18
C LYS A 127 -3.66 -1.97 -11.08
N PHE A 128 -4.12 -1.02 -11.88
CA PHE A 128 -3.26 -0.24 -12.77
C PHE A 128 -2.19 0.55 -11.99
N LEU A 129 -2.58 1.23 -10.91
CA LEU A 129 -1.65 1.97 -10.06
C LEU A 129 -0.65 1.07 -9.35
N ILE A 130 -1.07 -0.11 -8.88
CA ILE A 130 -0.16 -1.08 -8.24
C ILE A 130 0.88 -1.55 -9.24
N ASN A 131 0.47 -1.89 -10.47
CA ASN A 131 1.41 -2.30 -11.52
C ASN A 131 2.39 -1.17 -11.88
N ASP A 132 1.93 0.09 -11.97
CA ASP A 132 2.85 1.22 -12.22
C ASP A 132 3.82 1.42 -11.04
N PHE A 133 3.39 1.15 -9.79
CA PHE A 133 4.29 1.18 -8.64
C PHE A 133 5.33 0.07 -8.65
N GLU A 134 4.99 -1.17 -9.05
CA GLU A 134 5.98 -2.24 -9.24
C GLU A 134 7.07 -1.83 -10.24
N ASP A 135 6.71 -1.10 -11.30
CA ASP A 135 7.66 -0.64 -12.32
C ASP A 135 8.57 0.51 -11.83
N ILE A 136 8.09 1.34 -10.89
CA ILE A 136 8.79 2.54 -10.42
C ILE A 136 9.61 2.28 -9.15
N LEU A 137 9.07 1.46 -8.24
CA LEU A 137 9.62 1.24 -6.91
C LEU A 137 10.52 0.01 -6.93
N GLY A 138 11.83 0.24 -7.01
CA GLY A 138 12.80 -0.84 -7.17
C GLY A 138 13.25 -1.53 -5.89
N THR A 139 13.03 -0.92 -4.72
CA THR A 139 13.51 -1.45 -3.43
C THR A 139 12.48 -1.31 -2.32
N GLU A 140 12.60 -2.11 -1.26
CA GLU A 140 11.68 -2.02 -0.12
C GLU A 140 11.68 -0.62 0.53
N ILE A 141 12.80 0.09 0.49
CA ILE A 141 12.89 1.47 1.01
C ILE A 141 12.05 2.44 0.16
N ASP A 142 11.98 2.24 -1.16
CA ASP A 142 11.18 3.09 -2.04
C ASP A 142 9.68 2.95 -1.74
N TRP A 143 9.24 1.73 -1.44
CA TRP A 143 7.88 1.45 -0.95
C TRP A 143 7.61 2.15 0.38
N TYR A 144 8.53 2.11 1.34
CA TYR A 144 8.38 2.87 2.59
C TYR A 144 8.16 4.36 2.30
N TYR A 145 9.03 4.96 1.49
CA TYR A 145 8.93 6.39 1.20
C TYR A 145 7.65 6.73 0.45
N ALA A 146 7.25 5.96 -0.57
CA ALA A 146 6.03 6.21 -1.31
C ALA A 146 4.78 6.30 -0.42
N PHE A 147 4.72 5.51 0.67
CA PHE A 147 3.52 5.41 1.51
C PHE A 147 3.59 6.17 2.84
N MET A 148 4.78 6.46 3.36
CA MET A 148 4.97 7.17 4.63
C MET A 148 5.42 8.63 4.46
N GLU A 149 6.11 8.96 3.38
CA GLU A 149 6.62 10.31 3.12
C GLU A 149 6.06 10.82 1.79
N PRO A 150 5.25 11.90 1.78
CA PRO A 150 4.68 12.42 0.53
C PRO A 150 5.77 12.73 -0.50
N ASN A 151 5.87 11.90 -1.54
CA ASN A 151 6.74 12.15 -2.68
C ASN A 151 5.90 12.78 -3.79
N GLU A 152 6.02 14.10 -3.96
CA GLU A 152 5.24 14.88 -4.93
C GLU A 152 5.36 14.31 -6.36
N LYS A 153 6.53 13.79 -6.74
CA LYS A 153 6.74 13.20 -8.07
C LYS A 153 5.90 11.93 -8.25
N ILE A 154 5.84 11.08 -7.23
CA ILE A 154 5.03 9.85 -7.26
C ILE A 154 3.54 10.23 -7.27
N GLN A 155 3.12 11.17 -6.43
CA GLN A 155 1.73 11.63 -6.36
C GLN A 155 1.25 12.28 -7.66
N SER A 156 2.06 13.16 -8.27
CA SER A 156 1.73 13.77 -9.56
C SER A 156 1.60 12.73 -10.66
N ARG A 157 2.51 11.75 -10.70
CA ARG A 157 2.42 10.66 -11.68
C ARG A 157 1.17 9.80 -11.48
N VAL A 158 0.80 9.46 -10.25
CA VAL A 158 -0.46 8.76 -9.93
C VAL A 158 -1.67 9.53 -10.46
N LYS A 159 -1.71 10.85 -10.22
CA LYS A 159 -2.79 11.71 -10.72
C LYS A 159 -2.84 11.77 -12.25
N GLU A 160 -1.70 11.96 -12.91
CA GLU A 160 -1.59 12.01 -14.36
C GLU A 160 -2.08 10.71 -14.99
N ARG A 161 -1.64 9.57 -14.45
CA ARG A 161 -2.05 8.22 -14.87
C ARG A 161 -3.55 8.00 -14.74
N LEU A 162 -4.14 8.41 -13.62
CA LEU A 162 -5.59 8.32 -13.40
C LEU A 162 -6.42 9.17 -14.37
N VAL A 163 -5.86 10.26 -14.93
CA VAL A 163 -6.52 11.14 -15.90
C VAL A 163 -6.32 10.68 -17.34
N MET A 164 -5.18 10.07 -17.65
CA MET A 164 -4.87 9.64 -19.01
C MET A 164 -5.53 8.32 -19.38
N ASP A 165 -5.61 7.40 -18.43
CA ASP A 165 -6.00 6.01 -18.69
C ASP A 165 -7.46 5.69 -18.29
N PHE A 166 -8.18 6.64 -17.67
CA PHE A 166 -9.56 6.50 -17.17
C PHE A 166 -10.36 7.80 -17.20
#